data_AF-A0A0C9TLM0-F1
#
_entry.id   AF-A0A0C9TLM0-F1
#
_cell.length_a   1.000
_cell.length_b   1.000
_cell.length_c   1.000
_cell.angle_alpha   90.00
_cell.angle_beta   90.00
_cell.angle_gamma   90.00
#
_symmetry.space_group_name_H-M   'P 1'
#
loop_
_entity.id
_entity.type
_entity.pdbx_description
1 polymer ?
#
loop_
_entity_poly.entity_id
_entity_poly.type
_entity_poly.pdbx_seq_one_letter_code
_entity_poly.pdbx_strand_id
1 'polypeptide(L)'
;MHLCKDCDSGELQCTKCIIGGHSRRPLHRIQRWNGNYFEDTSLANAGLTIDLGHNPVTCVAGHGKIQSHLITVMDINGLHNVRLCWCQCLRFSHLAEELFRRQWIPATLIRPGTAFTFRVMKHFQRLSHIARTTPWDFCNVIQRLTDNIQPDQLPDIYRSFNRVQRLWRISRAYKRAGVTMCHSIGTLPCLGLQCVSCPWPGRNIPDNWKDDPDV
;
A
#
# COMPACT_ATOMS: atom_id res chain seq x y z
N MET A 1 16.27 -22.18 11.17
CA MET A 1 16.97 -21.58 10.00
C MET A 1 15.92 -20.99 9.09
N HIS A 2 16.19 -19.86 8.45
CA HIS A 2 15.26 -19.14 7.57
C HIS A 2 15.90 -18.85 6.23
N LEU A 3 15.07 -18.81 5.18
CA LEU A 3 15.44 -18.42 3.83
C LEU A 3 14.56 -17.25 3.39
N CYS A 4 15.13 -16.26 2.71
CA CYS A 4 14.33 -15.21 2.06
C CYS A 4 14.14 -15.52 0.58
N LYS A 5 12.89 -15.49 0.09
CA LYS A 5 12.55 -15.75 -1.32
C LYS A 5 12.75 -14.53 -2.23
N ASP A 6 12.83 -13.35 -1.63
CA ASP A 6 12.88 -12.07 -2.34
C ASP A 6 14.26 -11.39 -2.28
N CYS A 7 15.22 -11.96 -1.54
CA CYS A 7 16.61 -11.50 -1.54
C CYS A 7 17.43 -12.28 -2.56
N ASP A 8 18.29 -11.59 -3.30
CA ASP A 8 19.12 -12.21 -4.34
C ASP A 8 20.21 -13.14 -3.79
N SER A 9 20.58 -13.01 -2.50
CA SER A 9 21.66 -13.83 -1.93
C SER A 9 21.29 -15.31 -1.79
N GLY A 10 20.00 -15.64 -1.61
CA GLY A 10 19.55 -17.02 -1.42
C GLY A 10 20.12 -17.73 -0.17
N GLU A 11 20.75 -16.99 0.74
CA GLU A 11 21.46 -17.56 1.88
C GLU A 11 20.52 -18.00 3.00
N LEU A 12 20.91 -19.09 3.67
CA LEU A 12 20.24 -19.59 4.86
C LEU A 12 20.74 -18.83 6.09
N GLN A 13 19.80 -18.24 6.82
CA GLN A 13 20.09 -17.33 7.93
C GLN A 13 19.47 -17.82 9.24
N CYS A 14 20.12 -17.50 10.36
CA CYS A 14 19.49 -17.68 11.67
C CYS A 14 18.39 -16.64 11.89
N THR A 15 17.54 -16.84 12.92
CA THR A 15 16.45 -15.90 13.24
C THR A 15 16.94 -14.47 13.49
N LYS A 16 18.10 -14.29 14.13
CA LYS A 16 18.66 -12.94 14.36
C LYS A 16 19.10 -12.27 13.07
N CYS A 17 19.80 -13.00 12.19
CA CYS A 17 20.28 -12.48 10.91
C CYS A 17 19.14 -12.11 9.98
N ILE A 18 18.11 -12.97 9.87
CA ILE A 18 16.96 -12.69 8.99
C ILE A 18 16.20 -11.44 9.47
N ILE A 19 15.97 -11.29 10.78
CA ILE A 19 15.32 -10.09 11.34
C ILE A 19 16.16 -8.85 11.09
N GLY A 20 17.46 -8.90 11.41
CA GLY A 20 18.37 -7.77 11.24
C GLY A 20 18.44 -7.28 9.80
N GLY A 21 18.60 -8.22 8.85
CA GLY A 21 18.67 -7.91 7.42
C GLY A 21 17.36 -7.38 6.83
N HIS A 22 16.21 -7.70 7.43
CA HIS A 22 14.88 -7.33 6.91
C HIS A 22 14.21 -6.17 7.67
N SER A 23 14.91 -5.53 8.62
CA SER A 23 14.43 -4.33 9.32
C SER A 23 13.96 -3.22 8.36
N ARG A 24 14.66 -3.05 7.23
CA ARG A 24 14.32 -2.09 6.16
C ARG A 24 13.53 -2.69 5.01
N ARG A 25 13.29 -4.00 5.03
CA ARG A 25 12.57 -4.75 3.99
C ARG A 25 11.54 -5.69 4.63
N PRO A 26 10.58 -5.15 5.41
CA PRO A 26 9.69 -5.95 6.24
C PRO A 26 8.61 -6.71 5.46
N LEU A 27 8.55 -6.50 4.14
CA LEU A 27 7.57 -7.09 3.22
C LEU A 27 8.25 -8.09 2.28
N HIS A 28 9.36 -8.70 2.69
CA HIS A 28 9.94 -9.83 1.97
C HIS A 28 9.32 -11.13 2.48
N ARG A 29 9.12 -12.07 1.57
CA ARG A 29 8.61 -13.41 1.86
C ARG A 29 9.76 -14.30 2.34
N ILE A 30 9.52 -15.01 3.44
CA ILE A 30 10.53 -15.90 4.03
C ILE A 30 9.94 -17.30 4.25
N GLN A 31 10.83 -18.28 4.36
CA GLN A 31 10.50 -19.65 4.73
C GLN A 31 11.33 -20.07 5.92
N ARG A 32 10.77 -20.95 6.76
CA ARG A 32 11.46 -21.53 7.91
C ARG A 32 11.71 -23.01 7.65
N TRP A 33 12.92 -23.47 7.98
CA TRP A 33 13.19 -24.90 8.09
C TRP A 33 12.58 -25.45 9.38
N ASN A 34 11.64 -26.39 9.27
CA ASN A 34 10.97 -27.02 10.40
C ASN A 34 11.60 -28.36 10.85
N GLY A 35 12.64 -28.82 10.14
CA GLY A 35 13.28 -30.13 10.35
C GLY A 35 13.13 -31.07 9.16
N ASN A 36 12.03 -30.96 8.42
CA ASN A 36 11.71 -31.83 7.30
C ASN A 36 11.64 -31.07 5.97
N TYR A 37 11.04 -29.88 5.95
CA TYR A 37 10.90 -29.05 4.76
C TYR A 37 10.91 -27.56 5.10
N PHE A 38 10.94 -26.72 4.06
CA PHE A 38 10.74 -25.28 4.17
C PHE A 38 9.26 -24.96 4.14
N GLU A 39 8.73 -24.51 5.27
CA GLU A 39 7.37 -24.00 5.37
C GLU A 39 7.36 -22.47 5.22
N ASP A 40 6.33 -21.93 4.56
CA ASP A 40 6.17 -20.48 4.44
C ASP A 40 5.92 -19.87 5.83
N THR A 41 6.56 -18.74 6.10
CA THR A 41 6.35 -17.99 7.34
C THR A 41 6.42 -16.50 7.10
N SER A 42 6.10 -15.70 8.12
CA SER A 42 6.21 -14.24 8.02
C SER A 42 7.35 -13.72 8.87
N LEU A 43 7.92 -12.58 8.48
CA LEU A 43 8.88 -11.88 9.31
C LEU A 43 8.29 -11.54 10.70
N ALA A 44 6.99 -11.25 10.78
CA ALA A 44 6.30 -11.09 12.06
C ALA A 44 6.34 -12.35 12.92
N ASN A 45 6.14 -13.54 12.34
CA ASN A 45 6.24 -14.82 13.07
C ASN A 45 7.69 -15.14 13.46
N ALA A 46 8.67 -14.73 12.66
CA ALA A 46 10.07 -14.82 13.04
C ALA A 46 10.44 -13.89 14.20
N GLY A 47 9.65 -12.83 14.44
CA GLY A 47 9.82 -11.88 15.54
C GLY A 47 10.12 -10.45 15.12
N LEU A 48 10.13 -10.14 13.81
CA LEU A 48 10.30 -8.76 13.34
C LEU A 48 9.10 -7.91 13.74
N THR A 49 9.38 -6.78 14.38
CA THR A 49 8.43 -5.71 14.67
C THR A 49 8.83 -4.45 13.91
N ILE A 50 7.84 -3.64 13.58
CA ILE A 50 8.04 -2.31 13.03
C ILE A 50 7.60 -1.31 14.07
N ASP A 51 8.57 -0.54 14.58
CA ASP A 51 8.28 0.55 15.50
C ASP A 51 7.73 1.76 14.73
N LEU A 52 6.66 2.35 15.26
CA LEU A 52 6.00 3.54 14.73
C LEU A 52 6.17 4.73 15.67
N GLY A 53 6.26 5.92 15.09
CA GLY A 53 6.56 7.14 15.83
C GLY A 53 7.95 7.09 16.49
N HIS A 54 8.00 7.39 17.78
CA HIS A 54 9.23 7.41 18.57
C HIS A 54 9.50 6.08 19.29
N ASN A 55 10.75 5.89 19.71
CA ASN A 55 11.15 4.69 20.46
C ASN A 55 10.44 4.64 21.83
N PRO A 56 9.62 3.61 22.08
CA PRO A 56 8.83 3.49 23.30
C PRO A 56 9.70 3.21 24.54
N VAL A 57 10.85 2.55 24.37
CA VAL A 57 11.78 2.20 25.47
C VAL A 57 12.41 3.46 26.06
N THR A 58 12.71 4.44 25.21
CA THR A 58 13.27 5.74 25.63
C THR A 58 12.21 6.75 26.05
N CYS A 59 10.92 6.41 25.98
CA CYS A 59 9.84 7.34 26.25
C CYS A 59 9.49 7.41 27.74
N VAL A 60 9.89 8.49 28.40
CA VAL A 60 9.55 8.77 29.80
C VAL A 60 8.03 8.84 30.01
N ALA A 61 7.33 9.58 29.15
CA ALA A 61 5.87 9.78 29.25
C ALA A 61 5.03 8.51 29.03
N GLY A 62 5.60 7.48 28.39
CA GLY A 62 4.91 6.22 28.13
C GLY A 62 5.09 5.19 29.23
N HIS A 63 5.96 5.45 30.21
CA HIS A 63 6.35 4.48 31.24
C HIS A 63 6.74 3.11 30.67
N GLY A 64 7.37 3.09 29.49
CA GLY A 64 7.74 1.87 28.78
C GLY A 64 6.55 1.01 28.27
N LYS A 65 5.31 1.52 28.29
CA LYS A 65 4.15 0.80 27.77
C LYS A 65 4.15 0.76 26.24
N ILE A 66 4.16 -0.47 25.71
CA ILE A 66 4.20 -0.75 24.27
C ILE A 66 2.86 -1.33 23.85
N GLN A 67 2.24 -0.72 22.84
CA GLN A 67 1.14 -1.33 22.11
C GLN A 67 1.71 -2.18 20.98
N SER A 68 1.15 -3.37 20.79
CA SER A 68 1.42 -4.25 19.64
C SER A 68 0.13 -4.46 18.86
N HIS A 69 0.22 -4.47 17.53
CA HIS A 69 -0.91 -4.71 16.65
C HIS A 69 -0.45 -5.42 15.38
N LEU A 70 -1.07 -6.56 15.08
CA LEU A 70 -0.79 -7.35 13.88
C LEU A 70 -1.74 -6.91 12.76
N ILE A 71 -1.20 -6.64 11.58
CA ILE A 71 -1.99 -6.28 10.40
C ILE A 71 -1.56 -7.08 9.17
N THR A 72 -2.46 -7.19 8.20
CA THR A 72 -2.15 -7.67 6.86
C THR A 72 -1.76 -6.50 5.96
N VAL A 73 -0.61 -6.58 5.31
CA VAL A 73 -0.14 -5.58 4.34
C VAL A 73 -0.07 -6.22 2.96
N MET A 74 -0.77 -5.63 1.99
CA MET A 74 -0.67 -6.03 0.59
C MET A 74 0.42 -5.21 -0.11
N ASP A 75 1.37 -5.92 -0.73
CA ASP A 75 2.43 -5.36 -1.55
C ASP A 75 2.54 -6.10 -2.89
N ILE A 76 3.42 -5.64 -3.78
CA ILE A 76 3.52 -6.16 -5.15
C ILE A 76 3.90 -7.65 -5.24
N ASN A 77 4.50 -8.21 -4.18
CA ASN A 77 4.96 -9.60 -4.11
C ASN A 77 4.03 -10.52 -3.31
N GLY A 78 2.94 -10.01 -2.72
CA GLY A 78 2.03 -10.81 -1.92
C GLY A 78 1.42 -10.08 -0.73
N LEU A 79 0.78 -10.87 0.14
CA LEU A 79 0.25 -10.47 1.43
C LEU A 79 1.24 -10.79 2.54
N HIS A 80 1.39 -9.85 3.47
CA HIS A 80 2.37 -9.92 4.55
C HIS A 80 1.69 -9.72 5.89
N ASN A 81 1.96 -10.62 6.83
CA ASN A 81 1.66 -10.36 8.23
C ASN A 81 2.76 -9.48 8.82
N VAL A 82 2.38 -8.31 9.31
CA VAL A 82 3.30 -7.29 9.82
C VAL A 82 2.89 -6.91 11.23
N ARG A 83 3.84 -7.00 12.16
CA ARG A 83 3.62 -6.57 13.54
C ARG A 83 4.11 -5.15 13.73
N LEU A 84 3.19 -4.29 14.13
CA LEU A 84 3.44 -2.89 14.41
C LEU A 84 3.52 -2.70 15.93
N CYS A 85 4.49 -1.91 16.37
CA CYS A 85 4.70 -1.57 17.76
C CYS A 85 4.80 -0.06 17.93
N TRP A 86 4.23 0.49 19.00
CA TRP A 86 4.34 1.91 19.31
C TRP A 86 4.16 2.20 20.79
N CYS A 87 4.57 3.39 21.21
CA CYS A 87 4.40 3.86 22.57
C CYS A 87 2.95 4.25 22.87
N GLN A 88 2.41 3.85 24.02
CA GLN A 88 1.07 4.27 24.48
C GLN A 88 1.05 5.67 25.12
N CYS A 89 2.04 6.53 24.87
CA CYS A 89 2.03 7.89 25.41
C CYS A 89 1.11 8.81 24.58
N LEU A 90 0.69 9.93 25.17
CA LEU A 90 -0.15 10.94 24.51
C LEU A 90 0.50 11.61 23.28
N ARG A 91 1.81 11.41 23.05
CA ARG A 91 2.53 11.93 21.88
C ARG A 91 2.35 11.07 20.63
N PHE A 92 1.87 9.84 20.76
CA PHE A 92 1.63 8.99 19.60
C PHE A 92 0.42 9.51 18.82
N SER A 93 0.62 9.75 17.52
CA SER A 93 -0.46 10.16 16.60
C SER A 93 -1.46 9.02 16.36
N HIS A 94 -2.35 9.16 15.38
CA HIS A 94 -3.20 8.05 14.97
C HIS A 94 -2.43 7.02 14.13
N LEU A 95 -2.72 5.72 14.33
CA LEU A 95 -2.10 4.63 13.57
C LEU A 95 -2.22 4.82 12.05
N ALA A 96 -3.35 5.34 11.57
CA ALA A 96 -3.53 5.64 10.15
C ALA A 96 -2.50 6.65 9.61
N GLU A 97 -2.16 7.69 10.38
CA GLU A 97 -1.16 8.68 9.96
C GLU A 97 0.24 8.06 9.88
N GLU A 98 0.61 7.25 10.87
CA GLU A 98 1.88 6.51 10.86
C GLU A 98 1.98 5.57 9.65
N LEU A 99 0.89 4.90 9.29
CA LEU A 99 0.85 4.10 8.06
C LEU A 99 1.05 4.97 6.81
N PHE A 100 0.42 6.13 6.73
CA PHE A 100 0.63 7.06 5.62
C PHE A 100 2.08 7.60 5.55
N ARG A 101 2.72 7.88 6.70
CA ARG A 101 4.15 8.25 6.77
C ARG A 101 5.05 7.18 6.17
N ARG A 102 4.66 5.91 6.28
CA ARG A 102 5.33 4.75 5.65
C ARG A 102 4.90 4.48 4.21
N GLN A 103 4.10 5.37 3.61
CA GLN A 103 3.50 5.20 2.29
C GLN A 103 2.60 3.96 2.21
N TRP A 104 1.88 3.64 3.29
CA TRP A 104 0.87 2.59 3.34
C TRP A 104 -0.50 3.23 3.56
N ILE A 105 -1.48 2.80 2.77
CA ILE A 105 -2.87 3.26 2.87
C ILE A 105 -3.66 2.25 3.69
N PRO A 106 -4.15 2.62 4.88
CA PRO A 106 -5.00 1.73 5.64
C PRO A 106 -6.37 1.53 4.97
N ALA A 107 -6.94 0.33 5.12
CA ALA A 107 -8.31 0.05 4.68
C ALA A 107 -9.37 0.81 5.51
N THR A 108 -9.06 1.09 6.78
CA THR A 108 -9.90 1.83 7.74
C THR A 108 -9.04 2.76 8.61
N LEU A 109 -9.59 3.89 9.08
CA LEU A 109 -8.78 4.91 9.74
C LEU A 109 -8.63 4.72 11.26
N ILE A 110 -9.61 4.10 11.92
CA ILE A 110 -9.64 4.02 13.40
C ILE A 110 -8.78 2.87 13.92
N ARG A 111 -8.96 1.67 13.36
CA ARG A 111 -8.22 0.46 13.75
C ARG A 111 -7.96 -0.42 12.51
N PRO A 112 -7.00 -0.04 11.66
CA PRO A 112 -6.70 -0.78 10.45
C PRO A 112 -6.24 -2.21 10.77
N GLY A 113 -6.96 -3.20 10.24
CA GLY A 113 -6.50 -4.60 10.17
C GLY A 113 -5.78 -4.92 8.86
N THR A 114 -5.97 -4.09 7.83
CA THR A 114 -5.37 -4.25 6.50
C THR A 114 -4.81 -2.91 6.02
N ALA A 115 -3.66 -2.95 5.35
CA ALA A 115 -3.09 -1.79 4.66
C ALA A 115 -2.54 -2.19 3.29
N PHE A 116 -2.41 -1.21 2.41
CA PHE A 116 -1.94 -1.37 1.04
C PHE A 116 -0.77 -0.43 0.79
N THR A 117 0.36 -0.93 0.29
CA THR A 117 1.48 -0.04 -0.02
C THR A 117 1.16 0.91 -1.18
N PHE A 118 1.79 2.07 -1.22
CA PHE A 118 1.71 2.94 -2.40
C PHE A 118 2.30 2.24 -3.63
N ARG A 119 3.23 1.29 -3.45
CA ARG A 119 3.79 0.48 -4.54
C ARG A 119 2.70 -0.33 -5.22
N VAL A 120 1.91 -1.08 -4.46
CA VAL A 120 0.83 -1.89 -5.02
C VAL A 120 -0.24 -1.02 -5.69
N MET A 121 -0.58 0.14 -5.11
CA MET A 121 -1.52 1.08 -5.73
C MET A 121 -1.03 1.64 -7.06
N LYS A 122 0.24 2.05 -7.13
CA LYS A 122 0.86 2.51 -8.39
C LYS A 122 0.93 1.40 -9.42
N HIS A 123 1.28 0.18 -8.99
CA HIS A 123 1.42 -0.98 -9.85
C HIS A 123 0.07 -1.38 -10.46
N PHE A 124 -0.97 -1.56 -9.63
CA PHE A 124 -2.32 -1.83 -10.09
C PHE A 124 -2.83 -0.74 -11.04
N GLN A 125 -2.63 0.54 -10.70
CA GLN A 125 -3.08 1.63 -11.56
C GLN A 125 -2.49 1.50 -12.97
N ARG A 126 -1.19 1.20 -13.13
CA ARG A 126 -0.59 0.99 -14.45
C ARG A 126 -1.20 -0.21 -15.18
N LEU A 127 -1.34 -1.35 -14.50
CA LEU A 127 -1.94 -2.55 -15.09
C LEU A 127 -3.40 -2.32 -15.52
N SER A 128 -4.17 -1.59 -14.70
CA SER A 128 -5.56 -1.25 -15.03
C SER A 128 -5.67 -0.37 -16.27
N HIS A 129 -4.66 0.46 -16.56
CA HIS A 129 -4.66 1.36 -17.71
C HIS A 129 -4.08 0.70 -18.98
N ILE A 130 -2.99 -0.05 -18.85
CA ILE A 130 -2.26 -0.62 -20.00
C ILE A 130 -2.83 -1.99 -20.37
N ALA A 131 -2.95 -2.88 -19.38
CA ALA A 131 -3.35 -4.28 -19.58
C ALA A 131 -4.84 -4.53 -19.31
N ARG A 132 -5.61 -3.47 -18.98
CA ARG A 132 -7.04 -3.55 -18.62
C ARG A 132 -7.34 -4.55 -17.49
N THR A 133 -6.38 -4.80 -16.62
CA THR A 133 -6.54 -5.73 -15.49
C THR A 133 -7.62 -5.25 -14.55
N THR A 134 -8.58 -6.13 -14.22
CA THR A 134 -9.63 -5.80 -13.25
C THR A 134 -9.08 -5.81 -11.82
N PRO A 135 -9.70 -5.10 -10.86
CA PRO A 135 -9.31 -5.21 -9.46
C PRO A 135 -9.41 -6.65 -8.92
N TRP A 136 -10.36 -7.43 -9.44
CA TRP A 136 -10.58 -8.83 -9.05
C TRP A 136 -9.40 -9.70 -9.46
N ASP A 137 -9.03 -9.67 -10.75
CA ASP A 137 -7.91 -10.46 -11.28
C ASP A 137 -6.59 -10.07 -10.59
N PHE A 138 -6.40 -8.77 -10.34
CA PHE A 138 -5.21 -8.30 -9.66
C PHE A 138 -5.11 -8.82 -8.21
N CYS A 139 -6.20 -8.80 -7.44
CA CYS A 139 -6.23 -9.40 -6.11
C CYS A 139 -5.96 -10.90 -6.15
N ASN A 140 -6.55 -11.63 -7.11
CA ASN A 140 -6.31 -13.06 -7.28
C ASN A 140 -4.84 -13.38 -7.58
N VAL A 141 -4.19 -12.59 -8.43
CA VAL A 141 -2.74 -12.72 -8.69
C VAL A 141 -1.94 -12.55 -7.40
N ILE A 142 -2.25 -11.55 -6.59
CA ILE A 142 -1.53 -11.26 -5.35
C ILE A 142 -1.76 -12.34 -4.29
N GLN A 143 -2.98 -12.87 -4.19
CA GLN A 143 -3.29 -14.03 -3.35
C GLN A 143 -2.48 -15.25 -3.79
N ARG A 144 -2.42 -15.55 -5.10
CA ARG A 144 -1.63 -16.68 -5.63
C ARG A 144 -0.12 -16.49 -5.50
N LEU A 145 0.38 -15.25 -5.56
CA LEU A 145 1.78 -14.93 -5.24
C LEU A 145 2.12 -15.18 -3.76
N THR A 146 1.11 -15.12 -2.90
CA THR A 146 1.24 -15.41 -1.46
C THR A 146 1.17 -16.91 -1.22
N ASP A 147 0.11 -17.55 -1.72
CA ASP A 147 -0.11 -18.99 -1.66
C ASP A 147 -0.86 -19.44 -2.92
N ASN A 148 -0.17 -20.19 -3.78
CA ASN A 148 -0.76 -20.71 -5.02
C ASN A 148 -1.49 -22.04 -4.82
N ILE A 149 -1.30 -22.70 -3.68
CA ILE A 149 -1.90 -24.00 -3.36
C ILE A 149 -3.28 -23.77 -2.76
N GLN A 150 -3.39 -22.88 -1.77
CA GLN A 150 -4.63 -22.63 -1.02
C GLN A 150 -4.95 -21.13 -0.91
N PRO A 151 -5.09 -20.40 -2.04
CA PRO A 151 -5.35 -18.94 -2.03
C PRO A 151 -6.65 -18.57 -1.31
N ASP A 152 -7.64 -19.46 -1.28
CA ASP A 152 -8.95 -19.23 -0.63
C ASP A 152 -8.88 -19.22 0.91
N GLN A 153 -7.78 -19.72 1.50
CA GLN A 153 -7.55 -19.63 2.96
C GLN A 153 -6.97 -18.26 3.37
N LEU A 154 -6.54 -17.45 2.40
CA LEU A 154 -6.02 -16.12 2.66
C LEU A 154 -7.16 -15.14 2.98
N PRO A 155 -6.86 -14.04 3.71
CA PRO A 155 -7.86 -13.02 4.00
C PRO A 155 -8.53 -12.45 2.73
N ASP A 156 -9.84 -12.20 2.78
CA ASP A 156 -10.53 -11.45 1.72
C ASP A 156 -10.09 -9.98 1.75
N ILE A 157 -9.22 -9.64 0.80
CA ILE A 157 -8.70 -8.28 0.60
C ILE A 157 -9.48 -7.51 -0.47
N TYR A 158 -10.30 -8.18 -1.28
CA TYR A 158 -10.85 -7.59 -2.52
C TYR A 158 -11.74 -6.39 -2.22
N ARG A 159 -12.65 -6.51 -1.25
CA ARG A 159 -13.57 -5.41 -0.89
C ARG A 159 -12.82 -4.17 -0.43
N SER A 160 -11.85 -4.36 0.46
CA SER A 160 -10.98 -3.28 0.97
C SER A 160 -10.12 -2.67 -0.14
N PHE A 161 -9.52 -3.51 -0.99
CA PHE A 161 -8.69 -3.07 -2.11
C PHE A 161 -9.51 -2.25 -3.12
N ASN A 162 -10.70 -2.73 -3.50
CA ASN A 162 -11.56 -2.05 -4.46
C ASN A 162 -12.01 -0.68 -3.95
N ARG A 163 -12.26 -0.55 -2.64
CA ARG A 163 -12.51 0.76 -2.01
C ARG A 163 -11.28 1.66 -2.07
N VAL A 164 -10.12 1.16 -1.64
CA VAL A 164 -8.89 1.95 -1.54
C VAL A 164 -8.37 2.39 -2.91
N GLN A 165 -8.44 1.54 -3.95
CA GLN A 165 -8.00 1.92 -5.30
C GLN A 165 -8.86 3.03 -5.91
N ARG A 166 -10.17 3.08 -5.60
CA ARG A 166 -11.04 4.19 -6.01
C ARG A 166 -10.64 5.50 -5.33
N LEU A 167 -10.41 5.44 -4.01
CA LEU A 167 -9.92 6.59 -3.26
C LEU A 167 -8.57 7.07 -3.80
N TRP A 168 -7.65 6.14 -4.08
CA TRP A 168 -6.36 6.45 -4.68
C TRP A 168 -6.49 7.19 -6.01
N ARG A 169 -7.36 6.74 -6.91
CA ARG A 169 -7.63 7.41 -8.19
C ARG A 169 -8.12 8.85 -7.99
N ILE A 170 -9.10 9.05 -7.11
CA ILE A 170 -9.68 10.36 -6.82
C ILE A 170 -8.63 11.28 -6.16
N SER A 171 -7.93 10.81 -5.14
CA SER A 171 -6.87 11.58 -4.47
C SER A 171 -5.77 12.00 -5.45
N ARG A 172 -5.43 11.16 -6.43
CA ARG A 172 -4.47 11.53 -7.48
C ARG A 172 -5.03 12.57 -8.46
N ALA A 173 -6.32 12.50 -8.79
CA ALA A 173 -6.97 13.50 -9.63
C ALA A 173 -6.91 14.88 -8.95
N TYR A 174 -7.27 14.97 -7.66
CA TYR A 174 -7.16 16.22 -6.89
C TYR A 174 -5.72 16.75 -6.81
N LYS A 175 -4.74 15.86 -6.58
CA LYS A 175 -3.32 16.27 -6.59
C LYS A 175 -2.88 16.82 -7.95
N ARG A 176 -3.34 16.24 -9.05
CA ARG A 176 -3.06 16.75 -10.41
C ARG A 176 -3.72 18.09 -10.69
N ALA A 177 -4.89 18.32 -10.10
CA ALA A 177 -5.62 19.57 -10.17
C ALA A 177 -5.01 20.69 -9.30
N GLY A 178 -3.90 20.44 -8.60
CA GLY A 178 -3.30 21.39 -7.66
C GLY A 178 -4.08 21.56 -6.35
N VAL A 179 -5.08 20.72 -6.08
CA VAL A 179 -5.87 20.76 -4.84
C VAL A 179 -5.11 20.04 -3.73
N THR A 180 -4.61 20.82 -2.78
CA THR A 180 -3.82 20.34 -1.63
C THR A 180 -4.60 20.34 -0.32
N MET A 181 -5.73 21.04 -0.26
CA MET A 181 -6.56 21.22 0.93
C MET A 181 -7.92 20.54 0.78
N CYS A 182 -8.39 19.87 1.84
CA CYS A 182 -9.67 19.14 1.81
C CYS A 182 -10.90 20.04 1.61
N HIS A 183 -10.85 21.31 2.05
CA HIS A 183 -11.98 22.23 1.92
C HIS A 183 -12.24 22.68 0.47
N SER A 184 -11.28 22.48 -0.44
CA SER A 184 -11.43 22.82 -1.87
C SER A 184 -11.97 21.65 -2.71
N ILE A 185 -12.30 20.51 -2.07
CA ILE A 185 -12.88 19.34 -2.73
C ILE A 185 -14.31 19.67 -3.15
N GLY A 186 -14.62 19.48 -4.44
CA GLY A 186 -15.97 19.68 -4.99
C GLY A 186 -16.37 21.14 -5.24
N THR A 187 -15.56 22.12 -4.85
CA THR A 187 -15.87 23.55 -5.05
C THR A 187 -15.36 24.10 -6.39
N LEU A 188 -14.43 23.40 -7.04
CA LEU A 188 -13.85 23.80 -8.33
C LEU A 188 -14.00 22.67 -9.35
N PRO A 189 -14.42 22.95 -10.60
CA PRO A 189 -14.42 21.98 -11.70
C PRO A 189 -12.98 21.76 -12.21
N CYS A 190 -12.14 21.19 -11.34
CA CYS A 190 -10.69 21.14 -11.51
C CYS A 190 -10.15 19.73 -11.83
N LEU A 191 -11.00 18.69 -11.75
CA LEU A 191 -10.57 17.31 -11.97
C LEU A 191 -10.54 16.89 -13.44
N GLY A 192 -11.29 17.58 -14.29
CA GLY A 192 -11.27 17.37 -15.73
C GLY A 192 -10.13 18.15 -16.37
N LEU A 193 -9.35 17.49 -17.22
CA LEU A 193 -8.48 18.19 -18.16
C LEU A 193 -9.35 18.66 -19.32
N GLN A 194 -9.11 19.88 -19.81
CA GLN A 194 -9.72 20.31 -21.05
C GLN A 194 -9.25 19.40 -22.18
N CYS A 195 -10.21 18.85 -22.93
CA CYS A 195 -9.90 18.00 -24.06
C CYS A 195 -9.26 18.85 -25.15
N VAL A 196 -8.01 18.52 -25.53
CA VAL A 196 -7.25 19.23 -26.57
C VAL A 196 -7.87 19.08 -27.97
N SER A 197 -8.67 18.04 -28.18
CA SER A 197 -9.37 17.79 -29.45
C SER A 197 -10.75 18.44 -29.50
N CYS A 198 -11.30 18.90 -28.38
CA CYS A 198 -12.56 19.66 -28.43
C CYS A 198 -12.34 21.00 -29.12
N PRO A 199 -13.30 21.50 -29.91
CA PRO A 199 -13.21 22.81 -30.55
C PRO A 199 -13.32 23.92 -29.49
N TRP A 200 -12.25 24.70 -29.32
CA TRP A 200 -12.17 25.87 -28.44
C TRP A 200 -11.85 27.11 -29.30
N PRO A 201 -12.86 27.95 -29.61
CA PRO A 201 -12.67 29.23 -30.28
C PRO A 201 -11.58 30.07 -29.62
N GLY A 202 -10.69 30.64 -30.42
CA GLY A 202 -9.57 31.46 -29.96
C GLY A 202 -8.43 30.68 -29.27
N ARG A 203 -8.48 29.34 -29.28
CA ARG A 203 -7.39 28.49 -28.73
C ARG A 203 -6.84 27.49 -29.74
N ASN A 204 -7.70 26.62 -30.28
CA ASN A 204 -7.29 25.57 -31.23
C ASN A 204 -8.14 25.55 -32.50
N ILE A 205 -9.13 26.43 -32.61
CA ILE A 205 -9.89 26.73 -33.82
C ILE A 205 -10.12 28.24 -33.93
N PRO A 206 -10.27 28.79 -35.16
CA PRO A 206 -10.61 30.19 -35.38
C PRO A 206 -11.96 30.57 -34.75
N ASP A 207 -12.17 31.84 -34.41
CA ASP A 207 -13.46 32.29 -33.86
C ASP A 207 -14.61 32.18 -34.87
N ASN A 208 -14.30 32.34 -36.16
CA ASN A 208 -15.22 32.19 -37.29
C ASN A 208 -15.26 30.76 -37.85
N TRP A 209 -14.87 29.74 -37.07
CA TRP A 209 -14.87 28.33 -37.54
C TRP A 209 -16.23 27.84 -38.05
N LYS A 210 -17.34 28.48 -37.66
CA LYS A 210 -18.69 28.17 -38.15
C LYS A 210 -18.94 28.65 -39.58
N ASP A 211 -18.13 29.58 -40.06
CA ASP A 211 -18.21 30.15 -41.40
C ASP A 211 -17.20 29.48 -42.35
N ASP A 212 -16.48 28.45 -41.88
CA ASP A 212 -15.52 27.69 -42.66
C ASP A 212 -16.26 26.85 -43.72
N PRO A 213 -16.02 27.08 -45.03
CA PRO A 213 -16.73 26.38 -46.10
C PRO A 213 -16.38 24.89 -46.20
N ASP A 214 -15.33 24.42 -45.51
CA ASP A 214 -14.84 23.04 -45.52
C ASP A 214 -15.28 22.20 -44.29
N VAL A 215 -16.12 22.76 -43.39
CA VAL A 215 -16.65 22.09 -42.17
C VAL A 215 -18.12 21.71 -42.31
#